data_AF-A0A961TR09-F1
#
_entry.id   AF-A0A961TR09-F1
#
_cell.length_a   1.000
_cell.length_b   1.000
_cell.length_c   1.000
_cell.angle_alpha   90.00
_cell.angle_beta   90.00
_cell.angle_gamma   90.00
#
_symmetry.space_group_name_H-M   'P 1'
#
loop_
_entity.id
_entity.type
_entity.pdbx_description
1 polymer ?
#
loop_
_entity_poly.entity_id
_entity_poly.type
_entity_poly.pdbx_seq_one_letter_code
_entity_poly.pdbx_strand_id
1 'polypeptide(L)'
;PGRGMVGDCGVIRAEVVLVSKKSEDDALRWVYLDIGKFGGLAETMEEAIRYSIVTERDDDLRVPCVLAGPTCDSADVLYEKTPYPLPASLKAGDEVLIEGTGAYTSTYSSVAFNGFPPLATYVI
;
A
#
# COMPACT_ATOMS: atom_id res chain seq x y z
N PRO A 1 2.34 24.28 8.85
CA PRO A 1 2.30 23.03 9.64
C PRO A 1 0.99 22.26 9.37
N GLY A 2 1.07 21.13 8.66
CA GLY A 2 -0.08 20.25 8.38
C GLY A 2 0.29 18.81 8.73
N ARG A 3 1.08 18.15 7.87
CA ARG A 3 1.62 16.81 8.10
C ARG A 3 2.22 16.60 9.49
N GLY A 4 3.07 17.52 9.95
CA GLY A 4 3.72 17.36 11.27
C GLY A 4 2.77 17.38 12.48
N MET A 5 1.50 17.74 12.31
CA MET A 5 0.49 17.70 13.38
C MET A 5 -0.39 16.46 13.33
N VAL A 6 -0.67 15.93 12.13
CA VAL A 6 -1.69 14.88 11.94
C VAL A 6 -1.21 13.65 11.17
N GLY A 7 0.00 13.67 10.61
CA GLY A 7 0.52 12.58 9.77
C GLY A 7 0.52 11.23 10.50
N ASP A 8 1.01 11.23 11.74
CA ASP A 8 1.11 10.01 12.56
C ASP A 8 -0.22 9.63 13.24
N CYS A 9 -1.30 10.39 13.03
CA CYS A 9 -2.61 10.16 13.65
C CYS A 9 -3.54 9.27 12.81
N GLY A 10 -3.08 8.79 11.65
CA GLY A 10 -3.88 7.98 10.74
C GLY A 10 -3.21 6.64 10.41
N VAL A 11 -4.05 5.61 10.31
CA VAL A 11 -3.69 4.29 9.81
C VAL A 11 -4.70 3.91 8.73
N ILE A 12 -4.22 3.46 7.58
CA ILE A 12 -5.05 2.86 6.54
C ILE A 12 -4.97 1.36 6.74
N ARG A 13 -6.15 0.74 6.86
CA ARG A 13 -6.30 -0.71 6.81
C ARG A 13 -6.59 -1.12 5.36
N ALA A 14 -5.85 -2.10 4.86
CA ALA A 14 -5.98 -2.64 3.52
C ALA A 14 -5.83 -4.17 3.53
N GLU A 15 -6.23 -4.81 2.44
CA GLU A 15 -6.12 -6.26 2.26
C GLU A 15 -5.21 -6.58 1.07
N VAL A 16 -4.45 -7.67 1.19
CA VAL A 16 -3.73 -8.24 0.06
C VAL A 16 -4.72 -8.95 -0.86
N VAL A 17 -4.85 -8.47 -2.09
CA VAL A 17 -5.75 -9.06 -3.09
C VAL A 17 -5.07 -10.19 -3.86
N LEU A 18 -3.79 -10.03 -4.17
CA LEU A 18 -3.03 -10.99 -4.95
C LEU A 18 -1.56 -10.95 -4.57
N VAL A 19 -0.93 -12.12 -4.61
CA VAL A 19 0.52 -12.25 -4.60
C VAL A 19 0.94 -13.01 -5.85
N SER A 20 1.92 -12.48 -6.59
CA SER A 20 2.45 -13.15 -7.77
C SER A 20 3.98 -13.05 -7.87
N LYS A 21 4.55 -13.86 -8.75
CA LYS A 21 5.94 -13.78 -9.22
C LYS A 21 5.92 -13.86 -10.75
N LYS A 22 6.85 -13.19 -11.43
CA LYS A 22 6.93 -13.25 -12.90
C LYS A 22 7.46 -14.61 -13.39
N SER A 23 8.31 -15.25 -12.61
CA SER A 23 8.80 -16.63 -12.80
C SER A 23 9.14 -17.25 -11.45
N GLU A 24 9.34 -18.58 -11.39
CA GLU A 24 9.71 -19.27 -10.15
C GLU A 24 11.06 -18.77 -9.59
N ASP A 25 12.00 -18.46 -10.49
CA ASP A 25 13.34 -17.96 -10.16
C ASP A 25 13.39 -16.44 -9.92
N ASP A 26 12.27 -15.73 -10.09
CA ASP A 26 12.25 -14.30 -9.83
C ASP A 26 12.38 -14.04 -8.32
N ALA A 27 13.39 -13.23 -7.97
CA ALA A 27 13.63 -12.78 -6.62
C ALA A 27 12.57 -11.77 -6.16
N LEU A 28 11.91 -11.07 -7.09
CA LEU A 28 10.91 -10.06 -6.79
C LEU A 28 9.51 -10.65 -6.73
N ARG A 29 8.87 -10.44 -5.59
CA ARG A 29 7.48 -10.80 -5.36
C ARG A 29 6.58 -9.59 -5.56
N TRP A 30 5.48 -9.75 -6.27
CA TRP A 30 4.47 -8.71 -6.44
C TRP A 30 3.35 -8.91 -5.42
N VAL A 31 3.01 -7.86 -4.70
CA VAL A 31 1.94 -7.84 -3.70
C VAL A 31 0.95 -6.74 -4.11
N TYR A 32 -0.25 -7.15 -4.46
CA TYR A 32 -1.33 -6.26 -4.87
C TYR A 32 -2.24 -6.01 -3.68
N LEU A 33 -2.47 -4.75 -3.35
CA LEU A 33 -3.39 -4.33 -2.29
C LEU A 33 -4.71 -3.85 -2.89
N ASP A 34 -5.77 -3.85 -2.09
CA ASP A 34 -7.05 -3.25 -2.41
C ASP A 34 -7.05 -1.71 -2.37
N ILE A 35 -5.90 -1.10 -2.05
CA ILE A 35 -5.66 0.34 -2.10
C ILE A 35 -4.36 0.65 -2.87
N GLY A 36 -4.39 1.77 -3.59
CA GLY A 36 -3.27 2.25 -4.39
C GLY A 36 -3.11 3.77 -4.35
N LYS A 37 -2.37 4.32 -5.30
CA LYS A 37 -2.14 5.77 -5.42
C LYS A 37 -3.45 6.53 -5.55
N PHE A 38 -4.35 6.01 -6.38
CA PHE A 38 -5.68 6.59 -6.60
C PHE A 38 -6.60 6.46 -5.38
N GLY A 39 -6.33 5.52 -4.47
CA GLY A 39 -7.08 5.30 -3.24
C GLY A 39 -6.69 6.23 -2.09
N GLY A 40 -5.69 7.11 -2.28
CA GLY A 40 -5.18 8.02 -1.25
C GLY A 40 -3.70 7.87 -0.97
N LEU A 41 -2.99 6.95 -1.65
CA LEU A 41 -1.53 6.81 -1.52
C LEU A 41 -0.77 7.59 -2.61
N ALA A 42 -1.34 8.68 -3.12
CA ALA A 42 -0.77 9.46 -4.22
C ALA A 42 0.65 9.97 -3.93
N GLU A 43 0.98 10.19 -2.66
CA GLU A 43 2.31 10.65 -2.23
C GLU A 43 3.40 9.58 -2.32
N THR A 44 3.04 8.34 -2.64
CA THR A 44 4.00 7.30 -3.05
C THR A 44 4.47 7.48 -4.50
N MET A 45 3.91 8.45 -5.24
CA MET A 45 4.38 8.80 -6.57
C MET A 45 5.89 9.08 -6.56
N GLU A 46 6.59 8.49 -7.51
CA GLU A 46 8.06 8.51 -7.58
C GLU A 46 8.79 7.99 -6.34
N GLU A 47 8.10 7.22 -5.47
CA GLU A 47 8.57 6.76 -4.16
C GLU A 47 8.90 7.90 -3.19
N ALA A 48 8.27 9.07 -3.34
CA ALA A 48 8.54 10.26 -2.53
C ALA A 48 8.23 10.05 -1.04
N ILE A 49 7.14 9.34 -0.71
CA ILE A 49 6.84 8.87 0.64
C ILE A 49 6.85 7.34 0.67
N ARG A 50 7.60 6.82 1.64
CA ARG A 50 7.66 5.39 1.95
C ARG A 50 7.00 5.15 3.30
N TYR A 51 5.76 4.67 3.26
CA TYR A 51 4.97 4.43 4.46
C TYR A 51 5.45 3.19 5.22
N SER A 52 5.27 3.18 6.54
CA SER A 52 5.45 1.98 7.36
C SER A 52 4.27 1.05 7.12
N ILE A 53 4.57 -0.22 6.82
CA ILE A 53 3.56 -1.25 6.59
C ILE A 53 3.76 -2.34 7.64
N VAL A 54 2.71 -2.58 8.41
CA VAL A 54 2.67 -3.58 9.50
C VAL A 54 1.70 -4.69 9.13
N THR A 55 2.05 -5.93 9.46
CA THR A 55 1.24 -7.12 9.17
C THR A 55 1.27 -8.09 10.35
N GLU A 56 0.30 -9.01 10.43
CA GLU A 56 0.34 -10.10 11.43
C GLU A 56 1.48 -11.11 11.21
N ARG A 57 2.21 -11.00 10.09
CA ARG A 57 3.27 -11.93 9.68
C ARG A 57 4.67 -11.33 9.80
N ASP A 58 4.83 -10.21 10.50
CA ASP A 58 6.08 -9.45 10.54
C ASP A 58 7.26 -10.17 11.20
N ASP A 59 7.01 -11.25 11.93
CA ASP A 59 8.03 -12.14 12.50
C ASP A 59 8.64 -13.12 11.47
N ASP A 60 8.01 -13.28 10.30
CA ASP A 60 8.48 -14.18 9.26
C ASP A 60 9.63 -13.55 8.43
N LEU A 61 10.32 -14.41 7.66
CA LEU A 61 11.39 -13.97 6.77
C LEU A 61 10.89 -12.90 5.79
N ARG A 62 11.51 -11.72 5.81
CA ARG A 62 11.20 -10.65 4.86
C ARG A 62 11.97 -10.82 3.55
N VAL A 63 11.27 -10.62 2.44
CA VAL A 63 11.83 -10.68 1.08
C VAL A 63 11.49 -9.41 0.30
N PRO A 64 12.28 -9.07 -0.73
CA PRO A 64 12.00 -7.92 -1.59
C PRO A 64 10.67 -8.07 -2.35
N CYS A 65 9.76 -7.11 -2.15
CA CYS A 65 8.45 -7.08 -2.80
C CYS A 65 8.20 -5.76 -3.54
N VAL A 66 7.52 -5.83 -4.68
CA VAL A 66 6.91 -4.67 -5.34
C VAL A 66 5.45 -4.59 -4.88
N LEU A 67 5.05 -3.44 -4.33
CA LEU A 67 3.65 -3.18 -4.00
C LEU A 67 2.95 -2.46 -5.14
N ALA A 68 1.74 -2.91 -5.46
CA ALA A 68 0.85 -2.27 -6.41
C ALA A 68 -0.57 -2.16 -5.85
N GLY A 69 -1.30 -1.15 -6.31
CA GLY A 69 -2.71 -1.00 -6.01
C GLY A 69 -3.61 -1.89 -6.86
N PRO A 70 -4.94 -1.74 -6.71
CA PRO A 70 -5.92 -2.63 -7.34
C PRO A 70 -6.21 -2.26 -8.80
N THR A 71 -5.71 -1.11 -9.28
CA THR A 71 -6.04 -0.66 -10.63
C THR A 71 -5.13 -1.30 -11.67
N CYS A 72 -5.64 -1.49 -12.89
CA CYS A 72 -4.86 -1.98 -14.02
C CYS A 72 -3.90 -0.93 -14.62
N ASP A 73 -3.72 0.22 -13.95
CA ASP A 73 -2.87 1.31 -14.42
C ASP A 73 -1.43 1.09 -13.94
N SER A 74 -0.46 1.21 -14.85
CA SER A 74 0.96 1.10 -14.48
C SER A 74 1.41 2.23 -13.55
N ALA A 75 0.68 3.34 -13.50
CA ALA A 75 0.91 4.38 -12.52
C ALA A 75 0.61 3.91 -11.08
N ASP A 76 -0.19 2.87 -10.88
CA ASP A 76 -0.63 2.40 -9.57
C ASP A 76 0.35 1.42 -8.90
N VAL A 77 1.64 1.54 -9.21
CA VAL A 77 2.71 0.79 -8.55
C VAL A 77 3.40 1.68 -7.52
N LEU A 78 3.41 1.27 -6.25
CA LEU A 78 3.86 2.09 -5.12
C LEU A 78 5.40 2.10 -5.01
N TYR A 79 6.03 0.93 -5.02
CA TYR A 79 7.47 0.75 -4.74
C TYR A 79 8.13 -0.24 -5.71
N GLU A 80 8.46 0.23 -6.92
CA GLU A 80 9.07 -0.59 -7.99
C GLU A 80 10.59 -0.44 -8.07
N LYS A 81 11.11 0.78 -7.89
CA LYS A 81 12.54 1.11 -8.01
C LYS A 81 13.31 0.62 -6.79
N THR A 82 12.73 0.81 -5.62
CA THR A 82 13.27 0.30 -4.35
C THR A 82 12.27 -0.69 -3.78
N PRO A 83 12.48 -2.01 -3.94
CA PRO A 83 11.57 -3.02 -3.40
C PRO A 83 11.36 -2.90 -1.90
N TYR A 84 10.14 -3.13 -1.44
CA TYR A 84 9.77 -3.09 -0.03
C TYR A 84 9.96 -4.46 0.62
N PRO A 85 10.68 -4.57 1.76
CA PRO A 85 10.81 -5.84 2.45
C PRO A 85 9.49 -6.21 3.14
N LEU A 86 8.81 -7.26 2.67
CA LEU A 86 7.59 -7.79 3.30
C LEU A 86 7.74 -9.28 3.64
N PRO A 87 6.95 -9.81 4.60
CA PRO A 87 6.97 -11.22 4.94
C PRO A 87 6.74 -12.13 3.72
N ALA A 88 7.59 -13.14 3.54
CA ALA A 88 7.51 -14.12 2.45
C ALA A 88 6.24 -14.98 2.52
N SER A 89 5.63 -15.08 3.69
CA SER A 89 4.40 -15.82 3.99
C SER A 89 3.12 -15.04 3.68
N LEU A 90 3.20 -13.72 3.44
CA LEU A 90 2.06 -12.86 3.13
C LEU A 90 1.26 -13.42 1.94
N LYS A 91 -0.06 -13.47 1.98
CA LYS A 91 -0.91 -14.08 0.94
C LYS A 91 -2.20 -13.29 0.78
N ALA A 92 -2.95 -13.61 -0.28
CA ALA A 92 -4.27 -13.01 -0.49
C ALA A 92 -5.19 -13.22 0.73
N GLY A 93 -5.94 -12.18 1.09
CA GLY A 93 -6.81 -12.12 2.26
C GLY A 93 -6.11 -11.70 3.57
N ASP A 94 -4.78 -11.53 3.57
CA ASP A 94 -4.09 -11.00 4.74
C ASP A 94 -4.30 -9.48 4.85
N GLU A 95 -4.48 -9.02 6.09
CA GLU A 95 -4.56 -7.60 6.42
C GLU A 95 -3.17 -6.95 6.43
N VAL A 96 -3.11 -5.71 5.95
CA VAL A 96 -1.96 -4.81 6.07
C VAL A 96 -2.41 -3.47 6.65
N LEU A 97 -1.60 -2.94 7.57
CA LEU A 97 -1.79 -1.62 8.16
C LEU A 97 -0.72 -0.68 7.64
N ILE A 98 -1.15 0.42 7.01
CA ILE A 98 -0.27 1.46 6.47
C ILE A 98 -0.31 2.66 7.43
N GLU A 99 0.76 2.85 8.19
CA GLU A 99 0.87 3.88 9.21
C GLU A 99 1.33 5.22 8.63
N GLY A 100 1.17 6.31 9.40
CA GLY A 100 1.61 7.65 8.98
C GLY A 100 0.70 8.28 7.92
N THR A 101 -0.53 7.81 7.83
CA THR A 101 -1.49 8.12 6.76
C THR A 101 -2.53 9.16 7.16
N GLY A 102 -2.32 9.92 8.24
CA GLY A 102 -3.29 10.92 8.72
C GLY A 102 -3.27 12.24 7.95
N ALA A 103 -2.29 12.47 7.08
CA ALA A 103 -2.18 13.67 6.27
C ALA A 103 -2.18 13.34 4.78
N TYR A 104 -2.99 14.07 4.01
CA TYR A 104 -2.99 14.06 2.54
C TYR A 104 -3.26 12.67 1.91
N THR A 105 -4.08 11.85 2.58
CA THR A 105 -4.48 10.53 2.06
C THR A 105 -5.94 10.52 1.63
N SER A 106 -6.89 10.60 2.58
CA SER A 106 -8.32 10.68 2.31
C SER A 106 -8.67 11.87 1.40
N THR A 107 -7.96 12.99 1.55
CA THR A 107 -8.14 14.19 0.70
C THR A 107 -7.63 14.01 -0.73
N TYR A 108 -6.73 13.06 -0.98
CA TYR A 108 -6.25 12.69 -2.31
C TYR A 108 -6.94 11.44 -2.87
N SER A 109 -7.86 10.84 -2.13
CA SER A 109 -8.62 9.69 -2.60
C SER A 109 -9.51 10.11 -3.78
N SER A 110 -9.40 9.38 -4.88
CA SER A 110 -10.21 9.61 -6.07
C SER A 110 -11.67 9.22 -5.79
N VAL A 111 -12.61 9.94 -6.42
CA VAL A 111 -14.03 9.59 -6.33
C VAL A 111 -14.39 8.69 -7.51
N ALA A 112 -14.67 7.41 -7.23
CA ALA A 112 -15.16 6.43 -8.20
C ALA A 112 -14.21 6.11 -9.38
N PHE A 113 -12.88 6.24 -9.21
CA PHE A 113 -11.92 5.81 -10.23
C PHE A 113 -11.96 4.28 -10.38
N ASN A 114 -12.10 3.78 -11.61
CA ASN A 114 -12.38 2.36 -11.91
C ASN A 114 -13.60 1.77 -11.14
N GLY A 115 -14.52 2.61 -10.67
CA GLY A 115 -15.66 2.19 -9.88
C GLY A 115 -15.36 1.88 -8.41
N PHE A 116 -14.13 2.10 -7.94
CA PHE A 116 -13.79 1.94 -6.52
C PHE A 116 -14.31 3.13 -5.69
N PRO A 117 -14.96 2.87 -4.54
CA PRO A 117 -15.41 3.94 -3.67
C PRO A 117 -14.23 4.74 -3.11
N PRO A 118 -14.43 6.01 -2.71
CA PRO A 118 -13.40 6.77 -2.02
C PRO A 118 -13.05 6.10 -0.68
N LEU A 119 -11.85 6.39 -0.17
CA LEU A 119 -11.35 5.86 1.09
C LEU A 119 -12.30 6.21 2.26
N ALA A 120 -12.92 5.17 2.84
CA ALA A 120 -13.76 5.35 4.01
C ALA A 120 -12.91 5.83 5.19
N THR A 121 -13.34 6.91 5.85
CA THR A 121 -12.62 7.53 6.97
C THR A 121 -13.47 7.45 8.23
N TYR A 122 -12.88 6.95 9.31
CA TYR A 122 -13.51 6.85 10.63
C TYR A 122 -12.67 7.63 11.64
N VAL A 123 -13.33 8.32 12.56
CA VAL A 123 -12.68 9.04 13.67
C VAL A 123 -13.15 8.36 14.95
N ILE A 124 -12.19 7.89 15.76
CA ILE A 124 -12.42 7.08 16.97
C ILE A 124 -12.14 7.95 18.20
#